data_AF-A0A2T6N105-F1
#
_entry.id   AF-A0A2T6N105-F1
#
_cell.length_a   1.000
_cell.length_b   1.000
_cell.length_c   1.000
_cell.angle_alpha   90.00
_cell.angle_beta   90.00
_cell.angle_gamma   90.00
#
_symmetry.space_group_name_H-M   'P 1'
#
loop_
_entity.id
_entity.type
_entity.pdbx_description
1 polymer ?
#
loop_
_entity_poly.entity_id
_entity_poly.type
_entity_poly.pdbx_seq_one_letter_code
_entity_poly.pdbx_strand_id
1 'polypeptide(L)' 'MQGESVPDTDRTVDTHVKNLRKKLNAVTPDEEIIRSIYGVGYKPELPP' A
#
# COMPACT_ATOMS: atom_id res chain seq x y z
N MET A 1 31.68 -5.11 -0.64
CA MET A 1 30.65 -4.28 -1.29
C MET A 1 29.35 -4.57 -0.55
N GLN A 2 29.05 -3.82 0.51
CA GLN A 2 27.85 -4.03 1.31
C GLN A 2 26.64 -3.59 0.47
N GLY A 3 25.61 -4.44 0.38
CA GLY A 3 24.37 -4.11 -0.31
C GLY A 3 23.66 -2.98 0.42
N GLU A 4 23.64 -1.81 -0.21
CA GLU A 4 22.93 -0.64 0.28
C GLU A 4 21.43 -0.92 0.20
N SER A 5 20.85 -1.34 1.33
CA SER A 5 19.40 -1.32 1.52
C SER A 5 18.93 0.12 1.42
N VAL A 6 18.28 0.46 0.31
CA VAL A 6 17.75 1.80 0.03
C VAL A 6 16.79 2.19 1.17
N PRO A 7 17.15 3.14 2.05
CA PRO A 7 16.44 3.30 3.33
C PRO A 7 15.12 4.10 3.24
N ASP A 8 14.63 4.41 2.03
CA ASP A 8 13.49 5.33 1.85
C ASP A 8 12.38 4.82 0.91
N THR A 9 12.50 3.60 0.40
CA THR A 9 11.45 3.03 -0.46
C THR A 9 10.16 2.79 0.32
N ASP A 10 10.25 2.35 1.58
CA ASP A 10 9.06 2.11 2.43
C ASP A 10 8.20 3.37 2.63
N ARG A 11 8.81 4.53 2.88
CA ARG A 11 8.07 5.80 3.04
C ARG A 11 7.42 6.26 1.74
N THR A 12 8.11 6.04 0.63
CA THR A 12 7.61 6.34 -0.71
C THR A 12 6.41 5.44 -1.04
N VAL A 13 6.52 4.14 -0.76
CA VAL A 13 5.44 3.16 -0.94
C VAL A 13 4.22 3.50 -0.09
N ASP A 14 4.40 3.86 1.18
CA ASP A 14 3.29 4.23 2.07
C ASP A 14 2.49 5.44 1.54
N THR A 15 3.20 6.41 0.96
CA THR A 15 2.58 7.59 0.32
C THR A 15 1.75 7.19 -0.90
N HIS A 16 2.28 6.32 -1.76
CA HIS A 16 1.54 5.83 -2.92
C HIS A 16 0.31 5.00 -2.51
N VAL A 17 0.45 4.14 -1.50
CA VAL A 17 -0.66 3.34 -0.99
C VAL A 17 -1.76 4.22 -0.40
N LYS A 18 -1.42 5.28 0.35
CA LYS A 18 -2.41 6.25 0.85
C LYS A 18 -3.17 6.94 -0.28
N ASN A 19 -2.47 7.38 -1.32
CA ASN A 19 -3.10 8.02 -2.47
C ASN A 19 -4.00 7.05 -3.22
N LEU A 20 -3.59 5.79 -3.37
CA LEU A 20 -4.39 4.77 -4.01
C LEU A 20 -5.65 4.44 -3.21
N ARG A 21 -5.54 4.26 -1.89
CA ARG A 21 -6.70 4.09 -0.98
C ARG A 21 -7.71 5.21 -1.09
N LYS A 22 -7.26 6.47 -1.16
CA LYS A 22 -8.16 7.62 -1.35
C LYS A 22 -8.94 7.54 -2.67
N LYS A 23 -8.25 7.18 -3.77
CA LYS A 23 -8.88 7.04 -5.09
C LYS A 23 -9.87 5.87 -5.11
N LEU A 24 -9.53 4.75 -4.49
CA LEU A 24 -10.40 3.58 -4.40
C LEU A 24 -11.62 3.86 -3.54
N ASN A 25 -11.45 4.48 -2.38
CA ASN A 25 -12.57 4.87 -1.51
C ASN A 25 -13.53 5.86 -2.23
N ALA A 26 -13.01 6.76 -3.07
CA ALA A 26 -13.86 7.66 -3.87
C ALA A 26 -14.75 6.94 -4.90
N VAL A 27 -14.40 5.72 -5.32
CA VAL A 27 -15.16 4.93 -6.30
C VAL A 27 -15.98 3.82 -5.61
N THR A 28 -15.42 3.23 -4.57
CA THR A 28 -15.97 2.10 -3.81
C THR A 28 -15.73 2.33 -2.31
N PRO A 29 -16.52 3.20 -1.65
CA PRO A 29 -16.30 3.57 -0.25
C PRO A 29 -16.54 2.43 0.73
N ASP A 30 -17.40 1.48 0.37
CA ASP A 30 -17.77 0.32 1.20
C ASP A 30 -16.78 -0.86 1.09
N GLU A 31 -15.75 -0.76 0.24
CA GLU A 31 -14.82 -1.86 -0.05
C GLU A 31 -13.39 -1.52 0.41
N GLU A 32 -12.82 -2.34 1.29
CA GLU A 32 -11.42 -2.23 1.68
C GLU A 32 -10.50 -2.98 0.69
N ILE A 33 -10.21 -2.35 -0.44
CA ILE A 33 -9.45 -2.96 -1.55
C ILE A 33 -7.96 -3.22 -1.20
N ILE A 34 -7.36 -2.48 -0.24
CA ILE A 34 -5.93 -2.60 0.10
C ILE A 34 -5.74 -2.84 1.59
N ARG A 35 -5.26 -4.03 1.94
CA ARG A 35 -4.97 -4.45 3.30
C ARG A 35 -3.49 -4.30 3.64
N SER A 36 -3.20 -3.77 4.84
CA SER A 36 -1.82 -3.69 5.37
C SER A 36 -1.50 -4.96 6.16
N ILE A 37 -0.39 -5.62 5.83
CA ILE A 37 0.14 -6.77 6.54
C ILE A 37 1.39 -6.31 7.29
N TYR A 38 1.28 -6.19 8.62
CA TYR A 38 2.35 -5.66 9.47
C TYR A 38 3.63 -6.47 9.33
N GLY A 39 4.75 -5.79 9.07
CA GLY A 39 6.06 -6.41 8.85
C GLY A 39 6.25 -7.11 7.50
N VAL A 40 5.25 -7.06 6.59
CA VAL A 40 5.32 -7.71 5.27
C VAL A 40 5.08 -6.73 4.13
N GLY A 41 4.06 -5.87 4.23
CA GLY A 41 3.71 -4.90 3.18
C GLY A 41 2.21 -4.75 2.98
N TYR A 42 1.76 -4.68 1.72
CA TYR A 42 0.36 -4.44 1.37
C TYR A 42 -0.15 -5.50 0.40
N LYS A 43 -1.43 -5.87 0.53
CA LYS A 43 -2.10 -6.85 -0.32
C LYS A 43 -3.39 -6.26 -0.91
N PRO A 44 -3.60 -6.34 -2.23
CA PRO A 44 -4.90 -6.06 -2.82
C PRO A 44 -5.87 -7.21 -2.54
N GLU A 45 -7.05 -6.88 -2.04
CA GLU A 45 -8.17 -7.80 -1.80
C GLU A 45 -9.33 -7.30 -2.65
N LEU A 46 -9.50 -7.90 -3.82
CA LEU A 46 -10.60 -7.56 -4.72
C LEU A 46 -11.80 -8.43 -4.34
N PRO A 47 -13.00 -7.83 -4.23
CA PRO A 47 -14.22 -8.62 -4.13
C PRO A 47 -14.35 -9.53 -5.37
N PRO A 48 -14.99 -10.71 -5.21
CA PRO A 48 -15.15 -11.70 -6.29
C PRO A 48 -15.93 -11.18 -7.49
#